data_AF-A0AAN6MBY0-F1
#
_entry.id   AF-A0AAN6MBY0-F1
#
_cell.length_a   1.000
_cell.length_b   1.000
_cell.length_c   1.000
_cell.angle_alpha   90.00
_cell.angle_beta   90.00
_cell.angle_gamma   90.00
#
_symmetry.space_group_name_H-M   'P 1'
#
loop_
_entity.id
_entity.type
_entity.pdbx_description
1 polymer ?
#
loop_
_entity_poly.entity_id
_entity_poly.type
_entity_poly.pdbx_seq_one_letter_code
_entity_poly.pdbx_strand_id
1 'polypeptide(L)'
;MRSASCSLTLAAATNSIHCFLENYPVAKSKKFAALSYVWGDNTPSTCRLIFLDGYPVTVTASLYAFLSQHRAPEICRVLWTDALCINEADLSERASQIRLMKYIYETASHVVIWLGPSTPFIVLAIPSLLSIHNTWWPPILARTGSPHRSLKTLTPSDIASIPYPWPPQGLSEILTRPWWSRIWVYQESTEPTPSPS
;
A
#
# COMPACT_ATOMS: atom_id res chain seq x y z
N MET A 1 -8.97 -19.76 10.92
CA MET A 1 -7.91 -18.74 10.80
C MET A 1 -7.49 -18.72 9.34
N ARG A 2 -8.02 -17.79 8.54
CA ARG A 2 -7.60 -17.63 7.14
C ARG A 2 -6.17 -17.08 7.17
N SER A 3 -5.27 -17.81 6.54
CA SER A 3 -3.84 -17.56 6.60
C SER A 3 -3.42 -16.79 5.34
N ALA A 4 -2.52 -15.83 5.52
CA ALA A 4 -2.20 -14.75 4.61
C ALA A 4 -1.41 -15.17 3.36
N SER A 5 -2.05 -15.29 2.19
CA SER A 5 -1.43 -15.16 0.85
C SER A 5 -2.51 -15.10 -0.22
N CYS A 6 -2.69 -13.95 -0.90
CA CYS A 6 -3.43 -13.91 -2.16
C CYS A 6 -2.44 -14.03 -3.31
N SER A 7 -2.63 -14.99 -4.22
CA SER A 7 -1.94 -14.98 -5.51
C SER A 7 -2.83 -14.30 -6.54
N LEU A 8 -2.29 -13.31 -7.25
CA LEU A 8 -2.95 -12.69 -8.40
C LEU A 8 -2.51 -13.41 -9.68
N THR A 9 -3.49 -13.89 -10.44
CA THR A 9 -3.29 -14.48 -11.76
C THR A 9 -4.15 -13.72 -12.76
N LEU A 10 -3.54 -13.26 -13.83
CA LEU A 10 -4.21 -12.49 -14.88
C LEU A 10 -4.18 -13.26 -16.18
N ALA A 11 -5.36 -13.49 -16.74
CA ALA A 11 -5.47 -13.82 -18.14
C ALA A 11 -5.35 -12.52 -18.95
N ALA A 12 -4.46 -12.49 -19.94
CA ALA A 12 -4.09 -11.31 -20.72
C ALA A 12 -5.23 -10.64 -21.51
N ALA A 13 -6.46 -11.15 -21.45
CA ALA A 13 -7.57 -10.76 -22.32
C ALA A 13 -8.87 -10.34 -21.61
N THR A 14 -8.95 -10.36 -20.26
CA THR A 14 -10.21 -10.03 -19.56
C THR A 14 -10.11 -8.76 -18.73
N ASN A 15 -11.15 -7.91 -18.80
CA ASN A 15 -11.29 -6.74 -17.92
C ASN A 15 -11.48 -7.16 -16.43
N SER A 16 -11.81 -8.42 -16.15
CA SER A 16 -12.03 -8.96 -14.80
C SER A 16 -10.73 -9.24 -14.04
N ILE A 17 -10.69 -8.87 -12.74
CA ILE A 17 -9.61 -9.28 -11.82
C ILE A 17 -9.97 -10.64 -11.24
N HIS A 18 -9.04 -11.60 -11.31
CA HIS A 18 -9.13 -12.88 -10.63
C HIS A 18 -8.00 -13.01 -9.61
N CYS A 19 -8.37 -13.37 -8.39
CA CYS A 19 -7.48 -13.60 -7.26
C CYS A 19 -7.75 -15.00 -6.72
N PHE A 20 -6.71 -15.64 -6.18
CA PHE A 20 -6.84 -16.90 -5.46
C PHE A 20 -6.34 -16.73 -4.04
N LEU A 21 -7.06 -17.28 -3.07
CA LEU A 21 -6.67 -17.25 -1.66
C LEU A 21 -5.98 -18.56 -1.30
N GLU A 22 -4.69 -18.47 -0.99
CA GLU A 22 -3.91 -19.61 -0.51
C GLU A 22 -3.60 -19.43 0.99
N ASN A 23 -3.90 -20.44 1.80
CA ASN A 23 -3.64 -20.40 3.23
C ASN A 23 -2.25 -20.99 3.53
N TYR A 24 -1.32 -20.16 4.00
CA TYR A 24 -0.04 -20.63 4.54
C TYR A 24 0.18 -20.14 5.97
N PRO A 25 0.69 -20.99 6.88
CA PRO A 25 1.17 -20.52 8.18
C PRO A 25 2.20 -19.42 7.96
N VAL A 26 2.09 -18.29 8.68
CA VAL A 26 2.99 -17.13 8.48
C VAL A 26 4.47 -17.52 8.65
N ALA A 27 4.77 -18.49 9.52
CA ALA A 27 6.13 -19.02 9.72
C ALA A 27 6.67 -19.89 8.56
N LYS A 28 5.82 -20.30 7.62
CA LYS A 28 6.16 -21.14 6.46
C LYS A 28 5.71 -20.53 5.12
N SER A 29 5.30 -19.25 5.12
CA SER A 29 4.76 -18.66 3.90
C SER A 29 5.86 -18.44 2.86
N LYS A 30 5.50 -18.58 1.58
CA LYS A 30 6.33 -18.08 0.47
C LYS A 30 6.54 -16.57 0.68
N LYS A 31 7.64 -16.02 0.18
CA LYS A 31 7.86 -14.57 0.18
C LYS A 31 6.63 -13.85 -0.41
N PHE A 32 5.96 -13.05 0.41
CA PHE A 32 4.79 -12.28 0.03
C PHE A 32 5.08 -10.78 0.19
N ALA A 33 4.36 -9.95 -0.57
CA ALA A 33 4.35 -8.51 -0.38
C ALA A 33 3.11 -8.11 0.44
N ALA A 34 3.23 -7.17 1.36
CA ALA A 34 2.07 -6.61 2.07
C ALA A 34 1.62 -5.31 1.40
N LEU A 35 0.33 -5.15 1.10
CA LEU A 35 -0.25 -3.93 0.55
C LEU A 35 -0.66 -2.98 1.66
N SER A 36 -0.09 -1.78 1.65
CA SER A 36 -0.48 -0.67 2.50
C SER A 36 -1.18 0.39 1.65
N TYR A 37 -2.46 0.65 1.91
CA TYR A 37 -3.29 1.53 1.07
C TYR A 37 -4.43 2.17 1.86
N VAL A 38 -4.95 3.29 1.35
CA VAL A 38 -6.18 3.90 1.88
C VAL A 38 -7.36 3.15 1.28
N TRP A 39 -8.25 2.60 2.10
CA TRP A 39 -9.43 1.87 1.62
C TRP A 39 -10.31 2.77 0.73
N GLY A 40 -10.47 4.03 1.12
CA GLY A 40 -11.29 5.02 0.41
C GLY A 40 -12.76 4.86 0.76
N ASP A 41 -13.63 5.33 -0.14
CA ASP A 41 -15.07 5.14 -0.02
C ASP A 41 -15.46 3.66 -0.25
N ASN A 42 -16.37 3.16 0.59
CA ASN A 42 -16.90 1.79 0.54
C ASN A 42 -18.42 1.78 0.26
N THR A 43 -18.93 2.85 -0.36
CA THR A 43 -20.31 2.90 -0.84
C THR A 43 -20.51 1.94 -2.03
N PRO A 44 -21.73 1.38 -2.20
CA PRO A 44 -22.01 0.50 -3.34
C PRO A 44 -21.72 1.11 -4.72
N SER A 45 -21.81 2.44 -4.86
CA SER A 45 -21.54 3.17 -6.11
C SER A 45 -20.05 3.24 -6.47
N THR A 46 -19.16 3.13 -5.47
CA THR A 46 -17.71 3.23 -5.66
C THR A 46 -17.02 1.88 -5.69
N CYS A 47 -17.62 0.85 -5.08
CA CYS A 47 -17.11 -0.52 -5.12
C CYS A 47 -17.04 -1.09 -6.55
N ARG A 48 -16.15 -2.06 -6.74
CA ARG A 48 -15.89 -2.74 -8.01
C ARG A 48 -15.84 -4.25 -7.79
N LEU A 49 -16.28 -4.99 -8.80
CA LEU A 49 -16.36 -6.45 -8.75
C LEU A 49 -15.02 -7.08 -9.13
N ILE A 50 -14.58 -8.06 -8.34
CA ILE A 50 -13.50 -8.99 -8.66
C ILE A 50 -13.96 -10.42 -8.42
N PHE A 51 -13.15 -11.40 -8.84
CA PHE A 51 -13.39 -12.82 -8.56
C PHE A 51 -12.32 -13.35 -7.63
N LEU A 52 -12.72 -13.84 -6.46
CA LEU A 52 -11.86 -14.50 -5.48
C LEU A 52 -12.21 -16.00 -5.45
N ASP A 53 -11.25 -16.86 -5.79
CA ASP A 53 -11.48 -18.32 -5.92
C ASP A 53 -12.67 -18.67 -6.84
N GLY A 54 -12.90 -17.85 -7.87
CA GLY A 54 -14.03 -17.99 -8.80
C GLY A 54 -15.34 -17.36 -8.32
N TYR A 55 -15.42 -16.88 -7.08
CA TYR A 55 -16.62 -16.24 -6.52
C TYR A 55 -16.59 -14.72 -6.66
N PRO A 56 -17.71 -14.08 -7.00
CA PRO A 56 -17.80 -12.62 -7.08
C PRO A 56 -17.65 -11.97 -5.70
N VAL A 57 -16.73 -11.02 -5.58
CA VAL A 57 -16.48 -10.21 -4.37
C VAL A 57 -16.37 -8.73 -4.74
N THR A 58 -16.96 -7.86 -3.93
CA THR A 58 -16.84 -6.41 -4.10
C THR A 58 -15.68 -5.86 -3.29
N VAL A 59 -14.84 -5.05 -3.94
CA VAL A 59 -13.72 -4.33 -3.30
C VAL A 59 -13.86 -2.83 -3.53
N THR A 60 -13.20 -2.02 -2.70
CA THR A 60 -13.21 -0.57 -2.87
C THR A 60 -12.51 -0.16 -4.17
N ALA A 61 -12.84 1.05 -4.66
CA ALA A 61 -12.20 1.61 -5.86
C ALA A 61 -10.67 1.70 -5.73
N SER A 62 -10.16 1.95 -4.52
CA SER A 62 -8.73 2.05 -4.24
C SER A 62 -8.02 0.73 -4.44
N LEU A 63 -8.55 -0.35 -3.86
CA LEU A 63 -7.98 -1.69 -4.03
C LEU A 63 -8.11 -2.14 -5.48
N TYR A 64 -9.26 -1.91 -6.13
CA TYR A 64 -9.44 -2.25 -7.54
C TYR A 64 -8.42 -1.53 -8.43
N ALA A 65 -8.19 -0.23 -8.21
CA ALA A 65 -7.22 0.55 -8.97
C ALA A 65 -5.79 0.02 -8.78
N PHE A 66 -5.40 -0.27 -7.54
CA PHE A 66 -4.11 -0.91 -7.24
C PHE A 66 -3.99 -2.25 -7.97
N LEU A 67 -4.95 -3.14 -7.77
CA LEU A 67 -4.95 -4.47 -8.37
C LEU A 67 -4.98 -4.44 -9.90
N SER A 68 -5.54 -3.37 -10.50
CA SER A 68 -5.55 -3.15 -11.95
C SER A 68 -4.23 -2.64 -12.50
N GLN A 69 -3.52 -1.78 -11.77
CA GLN A 69 -2.22 -1.25 -12.19
C GLN A 69 -1.05 -2.19 -11.85
N HIS A 70 -1.18 -2.97 -10.77
CA HIS A 70 -0.18 -3.94 -10.35
C HIS A 70 -0.26 -5.28 -11.13
N ARG A 71 -1.10 -5.32 -12.17
CA ARG A 71 -1.25 -6.46 -13.08
C ARG A 71 0.03 -6.62 -13.90
N ALA A 72 0.76 -7.72 -13.68
CA ALA A 72 1.88 -8.12 -14.53
C ALA A 72 1.53 -9.47 -15.20
N PRO A 73 1.42 -9.54 -16.53
CA PRO A 73 1.00 -10.76 -17.24
C PRO A 73 1.88 -11.99 -16.97
N GLU A 74 3.15 -11.77 -16.62
CA GLU A 74 4.16 -12.82 -16.53
C GLU A 74 4.65 -13.10 -15.09
N ILE A 75 4.18 -12.35 -14.09
CA ILE A 75 4.65 -12.48 -12.72
C ILE A 75 3.45 -12.68 -11.80
N CYS A 76 3.25 -13.94 -11.37
CA CYS A 76 2.37 -14.22 -10.25
C CYS A 76 3.01 -13.66 -8.97
N ARG A 77 2.36 -12.67 -8.36
CA ARG A 77 2.80 -12.04 -7.12
C ARG A 77 1.93 -12.52 -5.98
N VAL A 78 2.55 -13.01 -4.92
CA VAL A 78 1.88 -13.27 -3.65
C VAL A 78 1.76 -11.96 -2.90
N LEU A 79 0.53 -11.48 -2.76
CA LEU A 79 0.18 -10.22 -2.12
C LEU A 79 -0.72 -10.50 -0.92
N TRP A 80 -0.48 -9.79 0.17
CA TRP A 80 -1.39 -9.74 1.30
C TRP A 80 -2.09 -8.37 1.32
N THR A 81 -3.41 -8.37 1.50
CA THR A 81 -4.22 -7.17 1.73
C THR A 81 -5.34 -7.50 2.71
N ASP A 82 -5.56 -6.63 3.68
CA ASP A 82 -6.59 -6.80 4.71
C ASP A 82 -7.97 -7.11 4.12
N ALA A 83 -8.41 -6.36 3.12
CA ALA A 83 -9.75 -6.48 2.54
C ALA A 83 -10.04 -7.81 1.83
N LEU A 84 -9.03 -8.62 1.50
CA LEU A 84 -9.21 -9.95 0.88
C LEU A 84 -8.74 -11.09 1.79
N CYS A 85 -7.70 -10.85 2.59
CA CYS A 85 -7.11 -11.87 3.45
C CYS A 85 -7.80 -11.97 4.82
N ILE A 86 -8.51 -10.93 5.26
CA ILE A 86 -9.26 -10.91 6.52
C ILE A 86 -10.74 -11.06 6.20
N ASN A 87 -11.39 -12.03 6.86
CA ASN A 87 -12.85 -12.10 6.82
C ASN A 87 -13.44 -11.01 7.73
N GLU A 88 -13.76 -9.86 7.15
CA GLU A 88 -14.34 -8.73 7.90
C GLU A 88 -15.68 -9.06 8.58
N ALA A 89 -16.41 -10.09 8.10
CA ALA A 89 -17.67 -10.52 8.68
C ALA A 89 -17.50 -11.34 9.97
N ASP A 90 -16.32 -11.92 10.21
CA ASP A 90 -16.00 -12.64 11.43
C ASP A 90 -15.23 -11.72 12.39
N LEU A 91 -15.94 -11.17 13.37
CA LEU A 91 -15.37 -10.25 14.35
C LEU A 91 -14.25 -10.88 15.19
N SER A 92 -14.33 -12.19 15.45
CA SER A 92 -13.32 -12.92 16.23
C SER A 92 -12.03 -13.09 15.43
N GLU A 93 -12.17 -13.47 14.15
CA GLU A 93 -11.07 -13.51 13.20
C GLU A 93 -10.45 -12.12 13.02
N ARG A 94 -11.27 -11.10 12.75
CA ARG A 94 -10.81 -9.72 12.57
C ARG A 94 -10.01 -9.22 13.76
N ALA A 95 -10.52 -9.38 14.98
CA ALA A 95 -9.79 -8.99 16.19
C ALA A 95 -8.46 -9.74 16.32
N SER A 96 -8.41 -11.01 15.93
CA SER A 96 -7.19 -11.82 15.92
C SER A 96 -6.20 -11.36 14.85
N GLN A 97 -6.66 -11.03 13.65
CA GLN A 97 -5.84 -10.54 12.55
C GLN A 97 -5.27 -9.15 12.84
N ILE A 98 -6.04 -8.26 13.47
CA ILE A 98 -5.55 -6.93 13.90
C ILE A 98 -4.36 -7.08 14.86
N ARG A 99 -4.39 -8.06 15.77
CA ARG A 99 -3.25 -8.34 16.65
C ARG A 99 -2.03 -8.89 15.89
N LEU A 100 -2.25 -9.53 14.75
CA LEU A 100 -1.20 -10.08 13.90
C LEU A 100 -0.68 -9.09 12.84
N MET A 101 -1.35 -7.96 12.59
CA MET A 101 -0.98 -7.02 11.53
C MET A 101 0.49 -6.59 11.61
N LYS A 102 0.96 -6.22 12.80
CA LYS A 102 2.37 -5.86 13.02
C LYS A 102 3.31 -6.97 12.53
N TYR A 103 3.05 -8.21 12.94
CA TYR A 103 3.85 -9.37 12.56
C TYR A 103 3.77 -9.66 11.05
N ILE A 104 2.60 -9.49 10.42
CA ILE A 104 2.42 -9.67 8.98
C ILE A 104 3.26 -8.66 8.19
N TYR A 105 3.24 -7.39 8.58
CA TYR A 105 4.07 -6.36 7.93
C TYR A 105 5.57 -6.58 8.17
N GLU A 106 5.97 -6.98 9.38
CA GLU A 106 7.37 -7.28 9.72
C GLU A 106 7.92 -8.51 8.97
N THR A 107 7.08 -9.49 8.67
CA THR A 107 7.48 -10.74 7.98
C THR A 107 7.27 -10.69 6.46
N ALA A 108 6.64 -9.64 5.94
CA ALA A 108 6.52 -9.44 4.51
C ALA A 108 7.91 -9.24 3.88
N SER A 109 8.10 -9.78 2.68
CA SER A 109 9.37 -9.60 1.95
C SER A 109 9.63 -8.12 1.61
N HIS A 110 8.55 -7.36 1.41
CA HIS A 110 8.52 -5.91 1.28
C HIS A 110 7.08 -5.43 1.44
N VAL A 111 6.92 -4.15 1.77
CA VAL A 111 5.63 -3.48 1.84
C VAL A 111 5.45 -2.62 0.59
N VAL A 112 4.32 -2.79 -0.09
CA VAL A 112 3.92 -1.96 -1.23
C VAL A 112 2.99 -0.87 -0.72
N ILE A 113 3.47 0.37 -0.75
CA ILE A 113 2.65 1.53 -0.40
C ILE A 113 1.92 2.03 -1.65
N TRP A 114 0.59 1.98 -1.61
CA TRP A 114 -0.27 2.54 -2.66
C TRP A 114 -0.71 3.95 -2.30
N LEU A 115 -0.13 4.92 -3.01
CA LEU A 115 -0.46 6.34 -2.86
C LEU A 115 -1.63 6.79 -3.75
N GLY A 116 -2.19 5.88 -4.56
CA GLY A 116 -3.22 6.17 -5.55
C GLY A 116 -2.67 6.18 -6.98
N PRO A 117 -3.55 6.39 -7.98
CA PRO A 117 -3.18 6.39 -9.39
C PRO A 117 -2.09 7.41 -9.71
N SER A 118 -1.17 7.03 -10.60
CA SER A 118 -0.14 7.91 -11.12
C SER A 118 -0.74 9.01 -12.00
N THR A 119 -0.14 10.20 -11.96
CA THR A 119 -0.44 11.34 -12.85
C THR A 119 0.84 11.76 -13.58
N PRO A 120 0.75 12.49 -14.71
CA PRO A 120 1.94 13.00 -15.38
C PRO A 120 2.86 13.80 -14.45
N PHE A 121 2.29 14.57 -13.52
CA PHE A 121 3.07 15.32 -12.53
C PHE A 121 3.79 14.41 -11.52
N ILE A 122 3.14 13.35 -11.04
CA ILE A 122 3.78 12.36 -10.16
C ILE A 122 4.93 11.66 -10.88
N VAL A 123 4.74 11.24 -12.14
CA VAL A 123 5.79 10.58 -12.92
C VAL A 123 7.03 11.45 -13.04
N LEU A 124 6.85 12.75 -13.32
CA LEU A 124 7.95 13.70 -13.41
C LEU A 124 8.64 13.96 -12.05
N ALA A 125 7.93 13.76 -10.94
CA ALA A 125 8.46 13.98 -9.59
C ALA A 125 9.17 12.74 -8.99
N ILE A 126 8.91 11.52 -9.49
CA ILE A 126 9.50 10.27 -8.95
C ILE A 126 11.03 10.30 -8.86
N PRO A 127 11.79 10.70 -9.90
CA PRO A 127 13.26 10.72 -9.82
C PRO A 127 13.79 11.62 -8.69
N SER A 128 13.01 12.64 -8.30
CA SER A 128 13.38 13.60 -7.26
C SER A 128 13.21 13.06 -5.85
N LEU A 129 12.46 11.97 -5.65
CA LEU A 129 12.19 11.40 -4.33
C LEU A 129 13.47 11.00 -3.58
N LEU A 130 14.48 10.50 -4.30
CA LEU A 130 15.79 10.15 -3.72
C LEU A 130 16.53 11.40 -3.22
N SER A 131 16.49 12.49 -3.98
CA SER A 131 17.13 13.75 -3.59
C SER A 131 16.46 14.35 -2.34
N ILE A 132 15.12 14.27 -2.28
CA ILE A 132 14.33 14.72 -1.13
C ILE A 132 14.67 13.88 0.11
N HIS A 133 14.72 12.56 -0.03
CA HIS A 133 15.08 11.66 1.06
C HIS A 133 16.48 11.95 1.61
N ASN A 134 17.46 12.20 0.74
CA ASN A 134 18.85 12.38 1.16
C ASN A 134 19.14 13.79 1.70
N THR A 135 18.47 14.82 1.18
CA THR A 135 18.88 16.22 1.41
C THR A 135 17.90 16.98 2.29
N TRP A 136 16.60 16.75 2.11
CA TRP A 136 15.55 17.58 2.70
C TRP A 136 14.86 16.91 3.89
N TRP A 137 14.74 15.58 3.85
CA TRP A 137 14.11 14.80 4.90
C TRP A 137 14.87 14.82 6.24
N PRO A 138 16.21 14.69 6.30
CA PRO A 138 16.92 14.61 7.58
C PRO A 138 16.76 15.86 8.48
N PRO A 139 16.84 17.11 7.97
CA PRO A 139 16.57 18.31 8.77
C PRO A 139 15.15 18.39 9.31
N ILE A 140 14.15 17.92 8.55
CA ILE A 140 12.74 17.92 8.98
C ILE A 140 12.53 16.90 10.08
N LEU A 141 13.06 15.69 9.91
CA LEU A 141 13.01 14.64 10.94
C LEU A 141 13.63 15.10 12.25
N ALA A 142 14.79 15.77 12.19
CA ALA A 142 15.47 16.31 13.36
C ALA A 142 14.61 17.35 14.12
N ARG A 143 13.77 18.10 13.41
CA ARG A 143 12.90 19.14 14.00
C ARG A 143 11.62 18.58 14.61
N THR A 144 11.06 17.52 14.05
CA THR A 144 9.68 17.10 14.34
C THR A 144 9.56 15.72 14.99
N GLY A 145 10.64 14.93 15.02
CA GLY A 145 10.70 13.61 15.67
C GLY A 145 9.86 12.51 15.01
N SER A 146 9.08 12.81 13.96
CA SER A 146 8.33 11.82 13.18
C SER A 146 8.13 12.25 11.72
N PRO A 147 8.51 11.39 10.76
CA PRO A 147 8.15 11.50 9.33
C PRO A 147 6.71 11.96 9.07
N HIS A 148 5.75 11.29 9.71
CA HIS A 148 4.35 11.29 9.33
C HIS A 148 3.58 12.47 9.92
N ARG A 149 4.01 12.97 11.08
CA ARG A 149 3.44 14.18 11.68
C ARG A 149 3.80 15.44 10.86
N SER A 150 4.96 15.41 10.20
CA SER A 150 5.54 16.55 9.49
C SER A 150 4.88 16.83 8.15
N LEU A 151 4.52 15.79 7.39
CA LEU A 151 3.91 15.95 6.06
C LEU A 151 2.57 16.68 6.11
N LYS A 152 1.78 16.49 7.19
CA LYS A 152 0.52 17.21 7.40
C LYS A 152 0.68 18.70 7.70
N THR A 153 1.86 19.10 8.16
CA THR A 153 2.16 20.48 8.55
C THR A 153 2.89 21.26 7.45
N LEU A 154 3.23 20.61 6.34
CA LEU A 154 3.88 21.26 5.22
C LEU A 154 2.94 22.24 4.55
N THR A 155 3.37 23.50 4.48
CA THR A 155 2.69 24.53 3.73
C THR A 155 3.13 24.49 2.26
N PRO A 156 2.34 25.06 1.33
CA PRO A 156 2.80 25.28 -0.04
C PRO A 156 4.15 26.01 -0.12
N SER A 157 4.43 26.92 0.83
CA SER A 157 5.69 27.65 0.91
C SER A 157 6.87 26.75 1.30
N ASP A 158 6.67 25.79 2.22
CA ASP A 158 7.69 24.81 2.56
C ASP A 158 8.04 23.94 1.35
N ILE A 159 7.03 23.53 0.57
CA ILE A 159 7.20 22.74 -0.67
C ILE A 159 7.89 23.57 -1.76
N ALA A 160 7.59 24.86 -1.85
CA ALA A 160 8.21 25.78 -2.80
C ALA A 160 9.69 26.10 -2.47
N SER A 161 10.10 25.92 -1.21
CA SER A 161 11.48 26.15 -0.76
C SER A 161 12.45 25.00 -1.07
N ILE A 162 11.95 23.88 -1.60
CA ILE A 162 12.77 22.71 -1.87
C ILE A 162 13.66 23.02 -3.10
N PRO A 163 15.01 22.96 -2.98
CA PRO A 163 15.89 23.40 -4.06
C PRO A 163 15.82 22.47 -5.27
N TYR A 164 15.74 23.03 -6.50
CA TYR A 164 15.88 22.36 -7.81
C TYR A 164 14.60 21.73 -8.44
N PRO A 165 14.58 21.38 -9.75
CA PRO A 165 13.74 21.97 -10.79
C PRO A 165 12.61 21.01 -11.21
N TRP A 166 11.79 20.57 -10.26
CA TRP A 166 10.62 19.74 -10.57
C TRP A 166 9.34 20.58 -10.52
N PRO A 167 8.25 20.15 -11.19
CA PRO A 167 6.95 20.74 -10.97
C PRO A 167 6.57 20.55 -9.50
N PRO A 168 6.48 21.61 -8.66
CA PRO A 168 6.08 21.49 -7.25
C PRO A 168 4.71 20.80 -7.10
N GLN A 169 3.91 20.82 -8.16
CA GLN A 169 2.63 20.15 -8.28
C GLN A 169 2.76 18.64 -8.05
N GLY A 170 3.76 17.96 -8.64
CA GLY A 170 3.89 16.50 -8.53
C GLY A 170 4.25 16.06 -7.12
N LEU A 171 5.19 16.77 -6.47
CA LEU A 171 5.57 16.49 -5.10
C LEU A 171 4.45 16.85 -4.12
N SER A 172 3.80 17.99 -4.30
CA SER A 172 2.61 18.37 -3.53
C SER A 172 1.53 17.30 -3.65
N GLU A 173 1.28 16.80 -4.86
CA GLU A 173 0.31 15.73 -5.09
C GLU A 173 0.68 14.44 -4.33
N ILE A 174 1.95 14.04 -4.34
CA ILE A 174 2.45 12.88 -3.57
C ILE A 174 2.24 13.09 -2.07
N LEU A 175 2.72 14.22 -1.51
CA LEU A 175 2.77 14.46 -0.07
C LEU A 175 1.40 14.75 0.54
N THR A 176 0.45 15.23 -0.27
CA THR A 176 -0.94 15.48 0.16
C THR A 176 -1.84 14.26 -0.01
N ARG A 177 -1.34 13.12 -0.51
CA ARG A 177 -2.14 11.89 -0.62
C ARG A 177 -2.69 11.44 0.74
N PRO A 178 -3.91 10.91 0.81
CA PRO A 178 -4.54 10.52 2.08
C PRO A 178 -3.78 9.43 2.86
N TRP A 179 -2.91 8.67 2.19
CA TRP A 179 -2.12 7.61 2.81
C TRP A 179 -1.28 8.12 3.99
N TRP A 180 -0.63 9.28 3.82
CA TRP A 180 0.19 9.90 4.86
C TRP A 180 -0.58 10.27 6.13
N SER A 181 -1.91 10.28 6.05
CA SER A 181 -2.77 10.65 7.16
C SER A 181 -3.26 9.50 8.03
N ARG A 182 -2.97 8.25 7.65
CA ARG A 182 -3.46 7.04 8.33
C ARG A 182 -2.74 6.83 9.67
N ILE A 183 -3.50 6.36 10.68
CA ILE A 183 -2.98 6.03 12.01
C ILE A 183 -2.04 4.81 11.97
N TRP A 184 -2.30 3.89 11.05
CA TRP A 184 -1.58 2.62 10.92
C TRP A 184 -0.21 2.72 10.25
N VAL A 185 0.18 3.91 9.77
CA VAL A 185 1.46 4.09 9.07
C VAL A 185 2.64 3.66 9.94
N TYR A 186 2.54 3.77 11.28
CA TYR A 186 3.60 3.34 12.19
C TYR A 186 3.83 1.82 12.22
N GLN A 187 2.80 1.01 11.95
CA GLN A 187 2.93 -0.46 11.85
C GLN A 187 3.31 -0.91 10.43
N GLU A 188 3.10 -0.05 9.44
CA GLU A 188 3.34 -0.32 8.03
C GLU A 188 4.73 0.20 7.57
N SER A 189 5.36 1.10 8.33
CA SER A 189 6.66 1.72 8.01
C SER A 189 7.86 1.15 8.75
N THR A 190 7.67 0.17 9.64
CA THR A 190 8.79 -0.61 10.18
C THR A 190 9.34 -1.51 9.09
N GLU A 191 10.60 -1.28 8.69
CA GLU A 191 11.28 -2.12 7.69
C GLU A 191 11.21 -3.60 8.10
N PRO A 192 10.98 -4.53 7.15
CA PRO A 192 11.15 -5.95 7.40
C PRO A 192 12.54 -6.17 7.99
N THR A 193 12.62 -6.79 9.16
CA THR A 193 13.93 -7.07 9.76
C THR A 193 14.69 -8.01 8.83
N PRO A 194 15.94 -7.66 8.45
CA PRO A 194 16.72 -8.53 7.59
C PRO A 194 16.90 -9.88 8.28
N SER A 195 16.66 -10.96 7.53
CA SER A 195 16.88 -12.32 8.01
C SER A 195 18.32 -12.44 8.51
N PRO A 196 18.60 -13.00 9.70
CA PRO A 196 19.97 -13.29 10.09
C PRO A 196 20.57 -14.23 9.04
N SER A 197 21.75 -13.86 8.55
CA SER A 197 22.53 -14.60 7.55
C SER A 197 23.14 -15.86 8.14
#